data_AF-A0A5C5FVV3-F1
#
_entry.id   AF-A0A5C5FVV3-F1
#
_cell.length_a   1.000
_cell.length_b   1.000
_cell.length_c   1.000
_cell.angle_alpha   90.00
_cell.angle_beta   90.00
_cell.angle_gamma   90.00
#
_symmetry.space_group_name_H-M   'P 1'
#
loop_
_entity.id
_entity.type
_entity.pdbx_description
1 polymer ?
#
loop_
_entity_poly.entity_id
_entity_poly.type
_entity_poly.pdbx_seq_one_letter_code
_entity_poly.pdbx_strand_id
1 'polypeptide(L)'
;MLVEKRVFLVRGFQEEQKSWDEKFSSLQSLLLYQLLGLFHRDEQQRLLSQSFHPALVHMLRALDIPSKVCQTQLVMPSPDLQGEELDKAWKAWIELETHRRVCFIIFLVDLEHATATSSPQLLSLSDLNIDLPASEVAWKADNATEWRDRTTSALYPAPISFLGAVRALLSPTPPEPFSAAGVLVAELGRLSSFPLLVLSRTLSYLERKTNDALAQVDPFKSLLGGLGVYEERERENRAVLERIRRGRDILRSLPGGIARGGGEGWWNEIIPSAKDFVPAGSDSPRSARRSASASTTTSTGTSTVTSANSSSTPAASSDSTFPSPATVPGSLEELLAEFDDQPFKPYAGEGGANPGETYAQAQERLRKLAERRVRDMRESMPEVFAVP
;
A
#
# COMPACT_ATOMS: atom_id res chain seq x y z
N MET A 1 23.83 9.73 -0.93
CA MET A 1 23.77 8.59 -1.88
C MET A 1 22.35 8.11 -2.16
N LEU A 2 21.64 7.42 -1.24
CA LEU A 2 20.33 6.80 -1.56
C LEU A 2 19.26 7.83 -1.99
N VAL A 3 19.18 8.98 -1.31
CA VAL A 3 18.24 10.07 -1.67
C VAL A 3 18.51 10.57 -3.09
N GLU A 4 19.76 10.86 -3.46
CA GLU A 4 20.13 11.34 -4.79
C GLU A 4 19.73 10.33 -5.88
N LYS A 5 19.86 9.02 -5.62
CA LYS A 5 19.40 7.98 -6.53
C LYS A 5 17.87 7.96 -6.68
N ARG A 6 17.10 8.14 -5.60
CA ARG A 6 15.63 8.27 -5.69
C ARG A 6 15.21 9.52 -6.45
N VAL A 7 15.81 10.69 -6.16
CA VAL A 7 15.56 11.94 -6.90
C VAL A 7 15.89 11.81 -8.38
N PHE A 8 17.03 11.21 -8.72
CA PHE A 8 17.44 10.96 -10.10
C PHE A 8 16.44 10.06 -10.84
N LEU A 9 15.93 9.00 -10.19
CA LEU A 9 14.93 8.12 -10.80
C LEU A 9 13.58 8.81 -11.01
N VAL A 10 13.10 9.61 -10.05
CA VAL A 10 11.81 10.32 -10.17
C VAL A 10 11.88 11.40 -11.25
N ARG A 11 12.92 12.25 -11.24
CA ARG A 11 13.15 13.22 -12.33
C ARG A 11 13.34 12.51 -13.67
N GLY A 12 14.12 11.43 -13.67
CA GLY A 12 14.39 10.65 -14.87
C GLY A 12 13.15 10.02 -15.48
N PHE A 13 12.16 9.64 -14.68
CA PHE A 13 10.89 9.09 -15.17
C PHE A 13 10.04 10.11 -15.93
N GLN A 14 10.15 11.40 -15.57
CA GLN A 14 9.39 12.50 -16.18
C GLN A 14 9.94 12.91 -17.55
N GLU A 15 11.14 12.46 -17.94
CA GLU A 15 11.72 12.72 -19.25
C GLU A 15 10.82 12.22 -20.39
N GLU A 16 10.45 13.11 -21.32
CA GLU A 16 9.55 12.79 -22.44
C GLU A 16 10.17 11.79 -23.43
N GLN A 17 11.48 11.89 -23.67
CA GLN A 17 12.20 11.03 -24.60
C GLN A 17 12.29 9.55 -24.21
N LYS A 18 12.00 9.19 -22.94
CA LYS A 18 12.15 7.81 -22.49
C LYS A 18 10.99 6.92 -22.94
N SER A 19 11.37 5.77 -23.48
CA SER A 19 10.47 4.66 -23.79
C SER A 19 9.73 4.16 -22.53
N TRP A 20 8.64 3.43 -22.76
CA TRP A 20 7.88 2.80 -21.68
C TRP A 20 8.76 1.83 -20.87
N ASP A 21 9.66 1.10 -21.52
CA ASP A 21 10.55 0.12 -20.88
C ASP A 21 11.63 0.78 -20.00
N GLU A 22 12.17 1.94 -20.41
CA GLU A 22 13.09 2.73 -19.57
C GLU A 22 12.37 3.35 -18.36
N LYS A 23 11.11 3.77 -18.53
CA LYS A 23 10.27 4.27 -17.44
C LYS A 23 9.86 3.13 -16.48
N PHE A 24 9.58 1.94 -16.99
CA PHE A 24 9.36 0.74 -16.18
C PHE A 24 10.63 0.30 -15.44
N SER A 25 11.79 0.33 -16.08
CA SER A 25 13.09 0.09 -15.44
C SER A 25 13.37 1.10 -14.31
N SER A 26 12.94 2.35 -14.50
CA SER A 26 13.01 3.40 -13.46
C SER A 26 12.07 3.10 -12.28
N LEU A 27 10.85 2.61 -12.54
CA LEU A 27 9.91 2.14 -11.52
C LEU A 27 10.48 0.98 -10.72
N GLN A 28 10.99 -0.07 -11.38
CA GLN A 28 11.62 -1.21 -10.74
C GLN A 28 12.82 -0.79 -9.88
N SER A 29 13.64 0.14 -10.38
CA SER A 29 14.76 0.69 -9.62
C SER A 29 14.29 1.43 -8.37
N LEU A 30 13.25 2.27 -8.46
CA LEU A 30 12.71 2.98 -7.29
C LEU A 30 12.08 2.01 -6.29
N LEU A 31 11.40 0.95 -6.75
CA LEU A 31 10.86 -0.12 -5.91
C LEU A 31 11.97 -0.80 -5.10
N LEU A 32 13.11 -1.13 -5.71
CA LEU A 32 14.26 -1.71 -5.00
C LEU A 32 14.82 -0.76 -3.93
N TYR A 33 14.94 0.54 -4.23
CA TYR A 33 15.32 1.54 -3.24
C TYR A 33 14.28 1.74 -2.14
N GLN A 34 13.00 1.49 -2.43
CA GLN A 34 11.92 1.58 -1.45
C GLN A 34 11.92 0.37 -0.51
N LEU A 35 12.12 -0.84 -1.03
CA LEU A 35 12.31 -2.06 -0.23
C LEU A 35 13.52 -1.96 0.69
N LEU A 36 14.66 -1.48 0.17
CA LEU A 36 15.87 -1.24 0.98
C LEU A 36 15.64 -0.21 2.09
N GLY A 37 14.88 0.86 1.79
CA GLY A 37 14.59 1.92 2.75
C GLY A 37 13.56 1.52 3.80
N LEU A 38 12.54 0.74 3.43
CA LEU A 38 11.48 0.26 4.34
C LEU A 38 12.06 -0.61 5.47
N PHE A 39 13.00 -1.50 5.14
CA PHE A 39 13.65 -2.40 6.10
C PHE A 39 14.98 -1.86 6.65
N HIS A 40 15.27 -0.58 6.47
CA HIS A 40 16.53 0.01 6.90
C HIS A 40 16.63 0.15 8.43
N ARG A 41 17.81 -0.14 9.00
CA ARG A 41 18.05 -0.05 10.46
C ARG A 41 17.99 1.39 10.98
N ASP A 42 18.63 2.32 10.27
CA ASP A 42 18.56 3.76 10.57
C ASP A 42 17.17 4.31 10.21
N GLU A 43 16.56 5.00 11.17
CA GLU A 43 15.27 5.65 11.07
C GLU A 43 15.24 6.79 10.05
N GLN A 44 16.32 7.56 9.94
CA GLN A 44 16.38 8.66 8.97
C GLN A 44 16.26 8.13 7.54
N GLN A 45 16.90 7.00 7.22
CA GLN A 45 16.69 6.34 5.92
C GLN A 45 15.28 5.77 5.73
N ARG A 46 14.59 5.34 6.80
CA ARG A 46 13.18 4.89 6.70
C ARG A 46 12.26 6.07 6.38
N LEU A 47 12.37 7.17 7.13
CA LEU A 47 11.62 8.41 6.90
C LEU A 47 11.89 8.97 5.49
N LEU A 48 13.16 9.00 5.07
CA LEU A 48 13.56 9.38 3.71
C LEU A 48 13.11 8.40 2.63
N SER A 49 12.72 7.16 2.95
CA SER A 49 12.07 6.26 1.98
C SER A 49 10.57 6.53 1.94
N GLN A 50 9.95 6.77 3.10
CA GLN A 50 8.53 7.08 3.20
C GLN A 50 8.16 8.32 2.35
N SER A 51 8.99 9.36 2.30
CA SER A 51 8.74 10.55 1.46
C SER A 51 8.72 10.29 -0.05
N PHE A 52 9.36 9.21 -0.54
CA PHE A 52 9.32 8.82 -1.97
C PHE A 52 8.21 7.80 -2.28
N HIS A 53 7.46 7.33 -1.27
CA HIS A 53 6.37 6.37 -1.49
C HIS A 53 5.28 6.89 -2.46
N PRO A 54 4.83 8.16 -2.39
CA PRO A 54 3.87 8.70 -3.36
C PRO A 54 4.40 8.70 -4.79
N ALA A 55 5.71 8.91 -4.99
CA ALA A 55 6.33 8.89 -6.31
C ALA A 55 6.34 7.48 -6.92
N LEU A 56 6.59 6.43 -6.12
CA LEU A 56 6.49 5.04 -6.55
C LEU A 56 5.07 4.70 -7.05
N VAL A 57 4.05 5.13 -6.29
CA VAL A 57 2.63 4.91 -6.65
C VAL A 57 2.21 5.75 -7.86
N HIS A 58 2.71 6.99 -7.98
CA HIS A 58 2.52 7.81 -9.18
C HIS A 58 3.09 7.13 -10.43
N MET A 59 4.34 6.64 -10.37
CA MET A 59 4.98 5.98 -11.51
C MET A 59 4.24 4.70 -11.95
N LEU A 60 3.71 3.91 -11.00
CA LEU A 60 2.86 2.75 -11.31
C LEU A 60 1.60 3.16 -12.09
N ARG A 61 0.92 4.22 -11.64
CA ARG A 61 -0.29 4.74 -12.29
C ARG A 61 -0.01 5.36 -13.66
N ALA A 62 1.08 6.11 -13.79
CA ALA A 62 1.48 6.76 -15.03
C ALA A 62 1.88 5.76 -16.14
N LEU A 63 2.35 4.55 -15.77
CA LEU A 63 2.61 3.46 -16.72
C LEU A 63 1.38 2.60 -17.05
N ASP A 64 0.27 2.77 -16.31
CA ASP A 64 -0.98 2.00 -16.41
C ASP A 64 -0.78 0.47 -16.53
N ILE A 65 0.18 -0.04 -15.73
CA ILE A 65 0.64 -1.43 -15.81
C ILE A 65 -0.51 -2.44 -15.60
N PRO A 66 -1.46 -2.26 -14.67
CA PRO A 66 -2.60 -3.17 -14.52
C PRO A 66 -3.42 -3.30 -15.81
N SER A 67 -3.67 -2.19 -16.53
CA SER A 67 -4.38 -2.21 -17.80
C SER A 67 -3.57 -2.89 -18.90
N LYS A 68 -2.25 -2.62 -18.99
CA LYS A 68 -1.35 -3.34 -19.92
C LYS A 68 -1.38 -4.85 -19.65
N VAL A 69 -1.40 -5.26 -18.37
CA VAL A 69 -1.49 -6.68 -17.97
C VAL A 69 -2.80 -7.33 -18.39
N CYS A 70 -3.93 -6.64 -18.23
CA CYS A 70 -5.25 -7.16 -18.64
C CYS A 70 -5.48 -7.18 -20.16
N GLN A 71 -4.93 -6.21 -20.89
CA GLN A 71 -5.14 -6.08 -22.34
C GLN A 71 -4.21 -6.99 -23.16
N THR A 72 -3.06 -7.40 -22.61
CA THR A 72 -2.11 -8.27 -23.30
C THR A 72 -2.61 -9.72 -23.31
N GLN A 73 -3.14 -10.16 -24.44
CA GLN A 73 -3.48 -11.57 -24.64
C GLN A 73 -2.23 -12.39 -24.92
N LEU A 74 -1.92 -13.34 -24.04
CA LEU A 74 -0.92 -14.38 -24.28
C LEU A 74 -1.63 -15.68 -24.63
N VAL A 75 -1.18 -16.31 -25.72
CA VAL A 75 -1.57 -17.68 -26.06
C VAL A 75 -0.75 -18.62 -25.20
N MET A 76 -1.40 -19.39 -24.33
CA MET A 76 -0.73 -20.48 -23.60
C MET A 76 -0.20 -21.51 -24.60
N PRO A 77 1.01 -22.05 -24.40
CA PRO A 77 1.67 -22.86 -25.41
C PRO A 77 0.92 -24.19 -25.59
N SER A 78 0.81 -24.64 -26.84
CA SER A 78 0.42 -26.03 -27.12
C SER A 78 1.53 -26.97 -26.60
N PRO A 79 1.22 -28.20 -26.15
CA PRO A 79 2.22 -29.24 -25.88
C PRO A 79 3.19 -29.47 -27.04
N ASP A 80 2.72 -29.27 -28.28
CA ASP A 80 3.50 -29.46 -29.51
C ASP A 80 4.30 -28.22 -29.94
N LEU A 81 4.19 -27.08 -29.23
CA LEU A 81 4.94 -25.86 -29.58
C LEU A 81 6.44 -26.05 -29.24
N GLN A 82 7.32 -25.75 -30.20
CA GLN A 82 8.77 -25.94 -30.10
C GLN A 82 9.55 -24.77 -30.73
N GLY A 83 10.87 -24.76 -30.56
CA GLY A 83 11.78 -23.87 -31.29
C GLY A 83 11.64 -22.38 -30.97
N GLU A 84 11.88 -21.53 -31.97
CA GLU A 84 11.89 -20.07 -31.81
C GLU A 84 10.53 -19.49 -31.41
N GLU A 85 9.43 -20.07 -31.92
CA GLU A 85 8.07 -19.65 -31.54
C GLU A 85 7.78 -19.88 -30.06
N LEU A 86 8.27 -21.01 -29.51
CA LEU A 86 8.15 -21.32 -28.09
C LEU A 86 8.98 -20.35 -27.23
N ASP A 87 10.22 -20.07 -27.62
CA ASP A 87 11.10 -19.13 -26.91
C ASP A 87 10.54 -17.70 -26.92
N LYS A 88 9.99 -17.26 -28.06
CA LYS A 88 9.28 -15.97 -28.17
C LYS A 88 8.04 -15.91 -27.28
N ALA A 89 7.22 -16.96 -27.26
CA ALA A 89 6.03 -17.04 -26.40
C ALA A 89 6.42 -17.00 -24.91
N TRP A 90 7.47 -17.74 -24.51
CA TRP A 90 7.98 -17.75 -23.14
C TRP A 90 8.52 -16.37 -22.72
N LYS A 91 9.31 -15.70 -23.57
CA LYS A 91 9.83 -14.36 -23.30
C LYS A 91 8.72 -13.32 -23.11
N ALA A 92 7.70 -13.33 -23.97
CA ALA A 92 6.53 -12.48 -23.83
C ALA A 92 5.74 -12.78 -22.53
N TRP A 93 5.67 -14.06 -22.13
CA TRP A 93 5.07 -14.46 -20.86
C TRP A 93 5.88 -13.99 -19.64
N ILE A 94 7.21 -14.11 -19.67
CA ILE A 94 8.10 -13.60 -18.62
C ILE A 94 7.96 -12.09 -18.48
N GLU A 95 7.88 -11.35 -19.59
CA GLU A 95 7.67 -9.90 -19.58
C GLU A 95 6.34 -9.53 -18.89
N LEU A 96 5.23 -10.18 -19.28
CA LEU A 96 3.91 -9.89 -18.71
C LEU A 96 3.79 -10.31 -17.24
N GLU A 97 4.37 -11.45 -16.86
CA GLU A 97 4.42 -11.92 -15.48
C GLU A 97 5.31 -11.00 -14.63
N THR A 98 6.40 -10.44 -15.18
CA THR A 98 7.22 -9.42 -14.53
C THR A 98 6.40 -8.18 -14.21
N HIS A 99 5.61 -7.68 -15.16
CA HIS A 99 4.68 -6.56 -14.95
C HIS A 99 3.68 -6.86 -13.83
N ARG A 100 3.01 -8.02 -13.89
CA ARG A 100 2.04 -8.47 -12.88
C ARG A 100 2.68 -8.54 -11.50
N ARG A 101 3.85 -9.17 -11.37
CA ARG A 101 4.59 -9.31 -10.11
C ARG A 101 5.00 -7.95 -9.54
N VAL A 102 5.49 -7.02 -10.36
CA VAL A 102 5.84 -5.66 -9.92
C VAL A 102 4.62 -4.91 -9.38
N CYS A 103 3.45 -4.99 -10.02
CA CYS A 103 2.21 -4.40 -9.49
C CYS A 103 1.88 -4.91 -8.07
N PHE A 104 1.93 -6.23 -7.86
CA PHE A 104 1.64 -6.81 -6.53
C PHE A 104 2.71 -6.51 -5.49
N ILE A 105 3.99 -6.41 -5.85
CA ILE A 105 5.04 -6.02 -4.90
C ILE A 105 4.86 -4.54 -4.49
N ILE A 106 4.55 -3.62 -5.42
CA ILE A 106 4.28 -2.21 -5.09
C ILE A 106 3.06 -2.10 -4.17
N PHE A 107 1.99 -2.86 -4.43
CA PHE A 107 0.82 -2.90 -3.57
C PHE A 107 1.13 -3.47 -2.17
N LEU A 108 1.94 -4.53 -2.07
CA LEU A 108 2.40 -5.05 -0.77
C LEU A 108 3.24 -4.01 0.00
N VAL A 109 4.05 -3.21 -0.70
CA VAL A 109 4.80 -2.08 -0.11
C VAL A 109 3.86 -0.95 0.31
N ASP A 110 2.79 -0.67 -0.43
CA ASP A 110 1.78 0.34 -0.07
C ASP A 110 0.95 -0.05 1.16
N LEU A 111 0.52 -1.32 1.25
CA LEU A 111 -0.14 -1.83 2.46
C LEU A 111 0.77 -1.72 3.69
N GLU A 112 2.06 -2.03 3.57
CA GLU A 112 3.00 -1.95 4.69
C GLU A 112 3.41 -0.50 5.02
N HIS A 113 3.53 0.37 4.02
CA HIS A 113 3.73 1.80 4.23
C HIS A 113 2.56 2.39 5.05
N ALA A 114 1.32 2.17 4.61
CA ALA A 114 0.11 2.59 5.31
C ALA A 114 0.04 2.04 6.76
N THR A 115 0.41 0.78 6.94
CA THR A 115 0.49 0.10 8.24
C THR A 115 1.54 0.74 9.16
N ALA A 116 2.70 1.13 8.62
CA ALA A 116 3.82 1.70 9.37
C ALA A 116 3.64 3.19 9.71
N THR A 117 3.01 3.97 8.82
CA THR A 117 2.77 5.42 9.00
C THR A 117 1.39 5.75 9.56
N SER A 118 0.56 4.73 9.86
CA SER A 118 -0.85 4.88 10.27
C SER A 118 -1.65 5.80 9.32
N SER A 119 -1.30 5.77 8.04
CA SER A 119 -1.88 6.56 6.96
C SER A 119 -2.75 5.68 6.07
N PRO A 120 -3.70 6.22 5.28
CA PRO A 120 -4.44 5.43 4.31
C PRO A 120 -3.49 4.89 3.20
N GLN A 121 -3.74 3.65 2.75
CA GLN A 121 -3.13 3.11 1.53
C GLN A 121 -3.36 4.05 0.35
N LEU A 122 -2.36 4.21 -0.52
CA LEU A 122 -2.48 5.04 -1.71
C LEU A 122 -3.13 4.29 -2.88
N LEU A 123 -2.99 2.96 -2.95
CA LEU A 123 -3.55 2.09 -3.99
C LEU A 123 -4.83 1.41 -3.49
N SER A 124 -5.95 1.56 -4.19
CA SER A 124 -7.17 0.81 -3.85
C SER A 124 -7.06 -0.67 -4.27
N LEU A 125 -7.89 -1.55 -3.73
CA LEU A 125 -7.95 -2.94 -4.22
C LEU A 125 -8.33 -3.00 -5.71
N SER A 126 -9.20 -2.09 -6.16
CA SER A 126 -9.66 -1.97 -7.55
C SER A 126 -8.56 -1.51 -8.51
N ASP A 127 -7.50 -0.88 -8.00
CA ASP A 127 -6.33 -0.50 -8.81
C ASP A 127 -5.55 -1.74 -9.28
N LEU A 128 -5.74 -2.89 -8.61
CA LEU A 128 -5.25 -4.20 -9.02
C LEU A 128 -6.38 -5.11 -9.52
N ASN A 129 -7.18 -4.64 -10.49
CA ASN A 129 -8.11 -5.49 -11.22
C ASN A 129 -7.39 -6.39 -12.25
N ILE A 130 -6.45 -7.21 -11.78
CA ILE A 130 -5.62 -8.18 -12.52
C ILE A 130 -5.70 -9.55 -11.86
N ASP A 131 -5.30 -10.60 -12.59
CA ASP A 131 -5.11 -11.93 -12.00
C ASP A 131 -3.94 -11.95 -11.01
N LEU A 132 -4.02 -12.85 -10.04
CA LEU A 132 -2.93 -13.16 -9.12
C LEU A 132 -1.66 -13.59 -9.88
N PRO A 133 -0.46 -13.39 -9.28
CA PRO A 133 0.79 -13.88 -9.83
C PRO A 133 0.72 -15.37 -10.18
N ALA A 134 1.32 -15.75 -11.30
CA ALA A 134 1.38 -17.13 -11.76
C ALA A 134 2.20 -18.00 -10.78
N SER A 135 2.04 -19.32 -10.88
CA SER A 135 2.69 -20.26 -9.96
C SER A 135 4.22 -20.12 -10.01
N GLU A 136 4.86 -20.24 -8.85
CA GLU A 136 6.32 -20.29 -8.73
C GLU A 136 6.95 -21.39 -9.60
N VAL A 137 6.19 -22.44 -9.93
CA VAL A 137 6.62 -23.52 -10.82
C VAL A 137 6.78 -23.01 -12.25
N ALA A 138 5.81 -22.27 -12.82
CA ALA A 138 5.99 -21.68 -14.16
C ALA A 138 7.02 -20.54 -14.16
N TRP A 139 7.07 -19.73 -13.08
CA TRP A 139 8.01 -18.60 -12.98
C TRP A 139 9.48 -19.02 -12.90
N LYS A 140 9.78 -20.15 -12.21
CA LYS A 140 11.13 -20.70 -12.06
C LYS A 140 11.48 -21.75 -13.14
N ALA A 141 10.91 -21.63 -14.33
CA ALA A 141 11.35 -22.45 -15.45
C ALA A 141 12.67 -21.88 -15.98
N ASP A 142 13.68 -22.73 -16.17
CA ASP A 142 15.00 -22.28 -16.62
C ASP A 142 15.06 -22.04 -18.14
N ASN A 143 14.06 -22.53 -18.87
CA ASN A 143 13.95 -22.46 -20.33
C ASN A 143 12.50 -22.60 -20.83
N ALA A 144 12.28 -22.25 -22.08
CA ALA A 144 10.96 -22.23 -22.71
C ALA A 144 10.28 -23.62 -22.80
N THR A 145 11.05 -24.69 -22.99
CA THR A 145 10.53 -26.07 -23.01
C THR A 145 10.01 -26.48 -21.64
N GLU A 146 10.75 -26.21 -20.58
CA GLU A 146 10.32 -26.48 -19.21
C GLU A 146 9.11 -25.63 -18.81
N TRP A 147 9.06 -24.37 -19.24
CA TRP A 147 7.90 -23.50 -19.03
C TRP A 147 6.63 -24.08 -19.66
N ARG A 148 6.69 -24.53 -20.91
CA ARG A 148 5.57 -25.24 -21.56
C ARG A 148 5.16 -26.48 -20.78
N ASP A 149 6.10 -27.37 -20.46
CA ASP A 149 5.80 -28.65 -19.81
C ASP A 149 5.16 -28.43 -18.43
N ARG A 150 5.61 -27.41 -17.69
CA ARG A 150 5.04 -26.99 -16.40
C ARG A 150 3.68 -26.30 -16.52
N THR A 151 3.40 -25.55 -17.59
CA THR A 151 2.15 -24.79 -17.78
C THR A 151 1.04 -25.57 -18.51
N THR A 152 1.41 -26.57 -19.33
CA THR A 152 0.48 -27.48 -20.01
C THR A 152 0.06 -28.67 -19.14
N SER A 153 0.78 -28.93 -18.04
CA SER A 153 0.41 -29.94 -17.05
C SER A 153 -0.98 -29.68 -16.48
N ALA A 154 -1.81 -30.73 -16.36
CA ALA A 154 -3.12 -30.66 -15.71
C ALA A 154 -3.06 -30.21 -14.23
N LEU A 155 -1.88 -30.28 -13.60
CA LEU A 155 -1.64 -29.79 -12.24
C LEU A 155 -1.42 -28.27 -12.18
N TYR A 156 -1.21 -27.59 -13.31
CA TYR A 156 -1.11 -26.13 -13.36
C TYR A 156 -2.46 -25.48 -12.97
N PRO A 157 -2.51 -24.55 -12.00
CA PRO A 157 -3.75 -23.88 -11.61
C PRO A 157 -4.19 -22.90 -12.70
N ALA A 158 -5.50 -22.75 -12.86
CA ALA A 158 -6.07 -21.72 -13.73
C ALA A 158 -5.76 -20.31 -13.16
N PRO A 159 -5.69 -19.25 -14.00
CA PRO A 159 -5.58 -17.88 -13.51
C PRO A 159 -6.75 -17.53 -12.57
N ILE A 160 -6.43 -16.88 -11.44
CA ILE A 160 -7.40 -16.47 -10.43
C ILE A 160 -7.36 -14.96 -10.26
N SER A 161 -8.46 -14.27 -10.58
CA SER A 161 -8.63 -12.83 -10.35
C SER A 161 -8.37 -12.47 -8.88
N PHE A 162 -7.51 -11.49 -8.62
CA PHE A 162 -7.24 -11.01 -7.25
C PHE A 162 -8.52 -10.55 -6.55
N LEU A 163 -9.31 -9.71 -7.21
CA LEU A 163 -10.61 -9.27 -6.68
C LEU A 163 -11.61 -10.41 -6.57
N GLY A 164 -11.56 -11.41 -7.45
CA GLY A 164 -12.36 -12.64 -7.33
C GLY A 164 -12.04 -13.41 -6.05
N ALA A 165 -10.74 -13.65 -5.78
CA ALA A 165 -10.28 -14.33 -4.59
C ALA A 165 -10.62 -13.57 -3.29
N VAL A 166 -10.40 -12.25 -3.26
CA VAL A 166 -10.76 -11.42 -2.10
C VAL A 166 -12.28 -11.45 -1.85
N ARG A 167 -13.12 -11.36 -2.89
CA ARG A 167 -14.58 -11.45 -2.75
C ARG A 167 -15.03 -12.82 -2.23
N ALA A 168 -14.43 -13.92 -2.72
CA ALA A 168 -14.75 -15.26 -2.26
C ALA A 168 -14.36 -15.48 -0.78
N LEU A 169 -13.18 -15.02 -0.37
CA LEU A 169 -12.72 -15.10 1.03
C LEU A 169 -13.54 -14.22 1.99
N LEU A 170 -14.06 -13.09 1.52
CA LEU A 170 -14.89 -12.15 2.30
C LEU A 170 -16.41 -12.43 2.17
N SER A 171 -16.79 -13.60 1.65
CA SER A 171 -18.19 -14.01 1.49
C SER A 171 -18.95 -13.94 2.83
N PRO A 172 -20.20 -13.42 2.85
CA PRO A 172 -21.00 -13.31 4.07
C PRO A 172 -21.32 -14.69 4.67
N THR A 173 -21.63 -15.67 3.83
CA THR A 173 -21.82 -17.07 4.19
C THR A 173 -20.57 -17.89 3.86
N PRO A 174 -20.34 -19.03 4.54
CA PRO A 174 -19.40 -20.04 4.05
C PRO A 174 -19.71 -20.41 2.60
N PRO A 175 -18.72 -20.53 1.72
CA PRO A 175 -18.97 -20.89 0.33
C PRO A 175 -19.39 -22.38 0.24
N GLU A 176 -20.53 -22.64 -0.39
CA GLU A 176 -20.98 -24.01 -0.65
C GLU A 176 -19.94 -24.78 -1.50
N PRO A 177 -19.65 -26.07 -1.23
CA PRO A 177 -18.52 -26.79 -1.84
C PRO A 177 -18.46 -26.77 -3.37
N PHE A 178 -19.62 -26.71 -4.02
CA PHE A 178 -19.75 -26.71 -5.49
C PHE A 178 -20.18 -25.34 -6.07
N SER A 179 -20.27 -24.30 -5.23
CA SER A 179 -20.46 -22.93 -5.72
C SER A 179 -19.18 -22.42 -6.40
N ALA A 180 -19.31 -21.44 -7.30
CA ALA A 180 -18.14 -20.81 -7.93
C ALA A 180 -17.14 -20.24 -6.90
N ALA A 181 -17.64 -19.72 -5.77
CA ALA A 181 -16.81 -19.26 -4.66
C ALA A 181 -16.11 -20.42 -3.92
N GLY A 182 -16.79 -21.55 -3.73
CA GLY A 182 -16.23 -22.74 -3.08
C GLY A 182 -15.14 -23.40 -3.92
N VAL A 183 -15.39 -23.54 -5.23
CA VAL A 183 -14.38 -24.01 -6.19
C VAL A 183 -13.17 -23.08 -6.22
N LEU A 184 -13.38 -21.75 -6.27
CA LEU A 184 -12.27 -20.79 -6.22
C LEU A 184 -11.46 -20.94 -4.93
N VAL A 185 -12.12 -21.02 -3.76
CA VAL A 185 -11.46 -21.22 -2.47
C VAL A 185 -10.67 -22.54 -2.41
N ALA A 186 -11.17 -23.62 -3.02
CA ALA A 186 -10.43 -24.87 -3.15
C ALA A 186 -9.18 -24.73 -4.05
N GLU A 187 -9.30 -24.02 -5.18
CA GLU A 187 -8.17 -23.74 -6.09
C GLU A 187 -7.09 -22.87 -5.43
N LEU A 188 -7.42 -22.04 -4.42
CA LEU A 188 -6.40 -21.31 -3.64
C LEU A 188 -5.38 -22.27 -2.99
N GLY A 189 -5.77 -23.50 -2.65
CA GLY A 189 -4.88 -24.53 -2.09
C GLY A 189 -3.82 -25.06 -3.06
N ARG A 190 -3.92 -24.72 -4.36
CA ARG A 190 -2.94 -25.04 -5.41
C ARG A 190 -2.00 -23.87 -5.71
N LEU A 191 -2.23 -22.70 -5.11
CA LEU A 191 -1.40 -21.52 -5.32
C LEU A 191 -0.06 -21.62 -4.59
N SER A 192 0.97 -21.01 -5.18
CA SER A 192 2.28 -20.89 -4.55
C SER A 192 2.33 -19.76 -3.50
N SER A 193 3.44 -19.69 -2.76
CA SER A 193 3.60 -18.77 -1.62
C SER A 193 3.38 -17.28 -1.95
N PHE A 194 3.78 -16.80 -3.13
CA PHE A 194 3.68 -15.37 -3.47
C PHE A 194 2.22 -14.87 -3.63
N PRO A 195 1.33 -15.47 -4.45
CA PRO A 195 -0.08 -15.08 -4.49
C PRO A 195 -0.81 -15.31 -3.14
N LEU A 196 -0.44 -16.34 -2.37
CA LEU A 196 -0.98 -16.53 -0.99
C LEU A 196 -0.54 -15.41 -0.04
N LEU A 197 0.71 -14.92 -0.15
CA LEU A 197 1.20 -13.76 0.59
C LEU A 197 0.41 -12.49 0.25
N VAL A 198 0.13 -12.24 -1.04
CA VAL A 198 -0.71 -11.13 -1.50
C VAL A 198 -2.08 -11.16 -0.81
N LEU A 199 -2.78 -12.30 -0.86
CA LEU A 199 -4.09 -12.45 -0.24
C LEU A 199 -4.03 -12.29 1.29
N SER A 200 -3.08 -12.96 1.96
CA SER A 200 -2.95 -12.89 3.41
C SER A 200 -2.68 -11.47 3.92
N ARG A 201 -1.77 -10.75 3.24
CA ARG A 201 -1.42 -9.36 3.61
C ARG A 201 -2.55 -8.39 3.31
N THR A 202 -3.30 -8.60 2.22
CA THR A 202 -4.54 -7.87 1.94
C THR A 202 -5.55 -8.02 3.08
N LEU A 203 -5.89 -9.26 3.46
CA LEU A 203 -6.87 -9.51 4.51
C LEU A 203 -6.37 -9.05 5.90
N SER A 204 -5.08 -9.17 6.19
CA SER A 204 -4.50 -8.71 7.47
C SER A 204 -4.56 -7.18 7.59
N TYR A 205 -4.28 -6.46 6.50
CA TYR A 205 -4.45 -5.00 6.46
C TYR A 205 -5.92 -4.60 6.58
N LEU A 206 -6.84 -5.30 5.89
CA LEU A 206 -8.28 -5.04 6.01
C LEU A 206 -8.77 -5.26 7.45
N GLU A 207 -8.32 -6.32 8.13
CA GLU A 207 -8.65 -6.56 9.54
C GLU A 207 -8.16 -5.42 10.42
N ARG A 208 -6.90 -4.96 10.27
CA ARG A 208 -6.40 -3.81 11.02
C ARG A 208 -7.26 -2.57 10.77
N LYS A 209 -7.51 -2.22 9.50
CA LYS A 209 -8.32 -1.06 9.11
C LYS A 209 -9.75 -1.11 9.68
N THR A 210 -10.36 -2.29 9.74
CA THR A 210 -11.70 -2.47 10.34
C THR A 210 -11.67 -2.40 11.87
N ASN A 211 -10.62 -2.90 12.54
CA ASN A 211 -10.44 -2.72 13.98
C ASN A 211 -10.19 -1.24 14.34
N ASP A 212 -9.33 -0.54 13.59
CA ASP A 212 -9.06 0.90 13.77
C ASP A 212 -10.36 1.70 13.61
N ALA A 213 -11.21 1.35 12.63
CA ALA A 213 -12.52 1.97 12.43
C ALA A 213 -13.59 1.62 13.51
N LEU A 214 -13.42 0.52 14.26
CA LEU A 214 -14.23 0.17 15.42
C LEU A 214 -13.73 0.84 16.71
N ALA A 215 -12.42 1.10 16.80
CA ALA A 215 -11.78 1.77 17.93
C ALA A 215 -11.98 3.29 17.94
N GLN A 216 -12.35 3.88 16.80
CA GLN A 216 -12.70 5.31 16.70
C GLN A 216 -13.97 5.63 17.50
N VAL A 217 -13.77 6.14 18.72
CA VAL A 217 -14.83 6.71 19.55
C VAL A 217 -15.38 7.96 18.88
N ASP A 218 -16.66 7.94 18.53
CA ASP A 218 -17.36 9.12 18.03
C ASP A 218 -17.64 10.08 19.21
N PRO A 219 -17.10 11.31 19.21
CA PRO A 219 -17.29 12.27 20.30
C PRO A 219 -18.76 12.74 20.45
N PHE A 220 -19.62 12.48 19.46
CA PHE A 220 -21.05 12.77 19.52
C PHE A 220 -21.90 11.58 20.00
N LYS A 221 -21.30 10.39 20.20
CA LYS A 221 -22.01 9.18 20.70
C LYS A 221 -22.67 9.41 22.06
N SER A 222 -22.06 10.23 22.93
CA SER A 222 -22.61 10.65 24.22
C SER A 222 -23.56 11.86 24.13
N LEU A 223 -23.44 12.68 23.08
CA LEU A 223 -24.18 13.95 22.94
C LEU A 223 -25.56 13.77 22.29
N LEU A 224 -25.68 12.83 21.34
CA LEU A 224 -26.88 12.61 20.53
C LEU A 224 -27.68 11.35 20.91
N GLY A 225 -27.38 10.74 22.06
CA GLY A 225 -28.25 9.71 22.66
C GLY A 225 -28.52 8.48 21.77
N GLY A 226 -27.58 8.09 20.91
CA GLY A 226 -27.68 6.87 20.11
C GLY A 226 -28.77 6.89 19.03
N LEU A 227 -28.69 7.80 18.05
CA LEU A 227 -29.38 7.56 16.77
C LEU A 227 -28.89 6.23 16.17
N GLY A 228 -29.81 5.27 16.00
CA GLY A 228 -29.52 3.87 15.66
C GLY A 228 -28.71 3.61 14.38
N VAL A 229 -28.52 4.64 13.54
CA VAL A 229 -27.57 4.65 12.41
C VAL A 229 -26.14 4.30 12.85
N TYR A 230 -25.72 4.71 14.04
CA TYR A 230 -24.38 4.36 14.56
C TYR A 230 -24.32 2.87 14.96
N GLU A 231 -25.34 2.35 15.62
CA GLU A 231 -25.40 0.92 15.99
C GLU A 231 -25.44 0.02 14.76
N GLU A 232 -26.13 0.45 13.70
CA GLU A 232 -26.12 -0.19 12.39
C GLU A 232 -24.70 -0.23 11.79
N ARG A 233 -23.99 0.91 11.72
CA ARG A 233 -22.63 0.97 11.21
C ARG A 233 -21.63 0.16 12.04
N GLU A 234 -21.77 0.17 13.37
CA GLU A 234 -20.93 -0.64 14.27
C GLU A 234 -21.19 -2.13 14.05
N ARG A 235 -22.47 -2.54 13.92
CA ARG A 235 -22.88 -3.91 13.56
C ARG A 235 -22.34 -4.34 12.19
N GLU A 236 -22.40 -3.47 11.18
CA GLU A 236 -21.85 -3.73 9.85
C GLU A 236 -20.33 -3.94 9.90
N ASN A 237 -19.60 -3.06 10.58
CA ASN A 237 -18.15 -3.18 10.75
C ASN A 237 -17.77 -4.49 11.47
N ARG A 238 -18.49 -4.87 12.53
CA ARG A 238 -18.29 -6.18 13.19
C ARG A 238 -18.59 -7.35 12.24
N ALA A 239 -19.66 -7.28 11.44
CA ALA A 239 -20.00 -8.32 10.47
C ALA A 239 -18.97 -8.43 9.32
N VAL A 240 -18.33 -7.33 8.92
CA VAL A 240 -17.20 -7.30 7.98
C VAL A 240 -15.95 -7.91 8.61
N LEU A 241 -15.64 -7.56 9.85
CA LEU A 241 -14.49 -8.10 10.60
C LEU A 241 -14.54 -9.63 10.71
N GLU A 242 -15.71 -10.19 11.03
CA GLU A 242 -15.90 -11.66 11.10
C GLU A 242 -15.79 -12.36 9.74
N ARG A 243 -16.13 -11.67 8.62
CA ARG A 243 -15.85 -12.19 7.26
C ARG A 243 -14.36 -12.21 6.98
N ILE A 244 -13.65 -11.13 7.34
CA ILE A 244 -12.20 -11.04 7.16
C ILE A 244 -11.49 -12.13 7.95
N ARG A 245 -11.79 -12.29 9.24
CA ARG A 245 -11.20 -13.33 10.11
C ARG A 245 -11.38 -14.73 9.54
N ARG A 246 -12.61 -15.10 9.16
CA ARG A 246 -12.88 -16.38 8.47
C ARG A 246 -12.07 -16.54 7.19
N GLY A 247 -11.97 -15.50 6.36
CA GLY A 247 -11.13 -15.52 5.16
C GLY A 247 -9.64 -15.75 5.48
N ARG A 248 -9.13 -15.16 6.56
CA ARG A 248 -7.75 -15.40 7.05
C ARG A 248 -7.56 -16.83 7.54
N ASP A 249 -8.54 -17.38 8.26
CA ASP A 249 -8.47 -18.75 8.77
C ASP A 249 -8.56 -19.80 7.65
N ILE A 250 -9.34 -19.53 6.60
CA ILE A 250 -9.30 -20.30 5.35
C ILE A 250 -7.88 -20.27 4.79
N LEU A 251 -7.27 -19.10 4.56
CA LEU A 251 -5.90 -19.00 4.04
C LEU A 251 -4.85 -19.70 4.92
N ARG A 252 -5.00 -19.65 6.25
CA ARG A 252 -4.13 -20.34 7.22
C ARG A 252 -4.25 -21.88 7.16
N SER A 253 -5.41 -22.39 6.71
CA SER A 253 -5.68 -23.83 6.58
C SER A 253 -5.17 -24.45 5.26
N LEU A 254 -4.82 -23.63 4.26
CA LEU A 254 -4.44 -24.12 2.94
C LEU A 254 -3.06 -24.81 2.93
N PRO A 255 -2.85 -25.85 2.09
CA PRO A 255 -1.55 -26.46 1.89
C PRO A 255 -0.49 -25.44 1.47
N GLY A 256 0.69 -25.49 2.08
CA GLY A 256 1.74 -24.49 1.82
C GLY A 256 1.47 -23.09 2.41
N GLY A 257 0.37 -22.90 3.14
CA GLY A 257 0.01 -21.67 3.84
C GLY A 257 1.02 -21.31 4.92
N ILE A 258 2.04 -20.52 4.54
CA ILE A 258 3.03 -19.81 5.37
C ILE A 258 3.16 -20.38 6.79
N ALA A 259 3.95 -21.44 6.93
CA ALA A 259 3.88 -22.46 7.99
C ALA A 259 4.11 -22.00 9.45
N ARG A 260 4.18 -20.69 9.75
CA ARG A 260 4.32 -20.11 11.11
C ARG A 260 3.56 -18.79 11.33
N GLY A 261 2.39 -18.60 10.71
CA GLY A 261 1.45 -17.53 11.11
C GLY A 261 1.17 -16.46 10.05
N GLY A 262 0.62 -16.86 8.90
CA GLY A 262 -0.01 -15.93 7.95
C GLY A 262 0.90 -14.92 7.25
N GLY A 263 2.21 -14.97 7.44
CA GLY A 263 3.14 -13.96 6.93
C GLY A 263 3.06 -12.62 7.66
N GLU A 264 2.41 -12.58 8.83
CA GLU A 264 2.51 -11.45 9.75
C GLU A 264 3.96 -11.37 10.24
N GLY A 265 4.67 -10.30 9.87
CA GLY A 265 6.07 -10.17 10.22
C GLY A 265 7.02 -11.09 9.44
N TRP A 266 6.74 -11.41 8.16
CA TRP A 266 7.74 -12.08 7.30
C TRP A 266 9.07 -11.30 7.18
N TRP A 267 9.04 -10.02 7.53
CA TRP A 267 10.18 -9.11 7.62
C TRP A 267 10.73 -8.89 9.04
N ASN A 268 10.12 -9.46 10.09
CA ASN A 268 10.57 -9.28 11.47
C ASN A 268 12.00 -9.81 11.69
N GLU A 269 12.39 -10.86 10.98
CA GLU A 269 13.77 -11.38 10.99
C GLU A 269 14.73 -10.60 10.08
N ILE A 270 14.20 -9.77 9.16
CA ILE A 270 14.99 -8.95 8.23
C ILE A 270 15.50 -7.67 8.92
N ILE A 271 14.80 -7.18 9.96
CA ILE A 271 15.19 -6.02 10.77
C ILE A 271 16.03 -6.49 11.98
N PRO A 272 17.37 -6.34 11.99
CA PRO A 272 18.21 -7.02 12.98
C PRO A 272 18.25 -6.37 14.37
N SER A 273 17.35 -5.43 14.66
CA SER A 273 17.06 -4.91 16.00
C SER A 273 15.83 -5.56 16.65
N ALA A 274 15.14 -6.49 15.97
CA ALA A 274 13.91 -7.13 16.44
C ALA A 274 14.08 -8.17 17.57
N LYS A 275 15.12 -8.04 18.41
CA LYS A 275 15.07 -8.63 19.76
C LYS A 275 14.19 -7.82 20.71
N ASP A 276 14.12 -6.50 20.50
CA ASP A 276 13.43 -5.56 21.38
C ASP A 276 12.35 -4.73 20.65
N PHE A 277 12.13 -4.96 19.34
CA PHE A 277 11.03 -4.33 18.61
C PHE A 277 9.70 -4.99 18.95
N VAL A 278 8.89 -4.30 19.75
CA VAL A 278 7.52 -4.68 20.10
C VAL A 278 6.58 -4.03 19.07
N PRO A 279 5.86 -4.80 18.23
CA PRO A 279 4.86 -4.23 17.33
C PRO A 279 3.72 -3.60 18.14
N ALA A 280 3.20 -2.47 17.68
CA ALA A 280 1.99 -1.88 18.25
C ALA A 280 0.83 -2.90 18.14
N GLY A 281 0.41 -3.46 19.28
CA GLY A 281 -0.63 -4.49 19.36
C GLY A 281 -0.22 -5.83 19.98
N SER A 282 1.05 -6.08 20.34
CA SER A 282 1.44 -7.36 20.98
C SER A 282 1.19 -7.40 22.50
N ASP A 283 0.02 -6.99 22.96
CA ASP A 283 -0.45 -7.24 24.32
C ASP A 283 -1.02 -8.67 24.44
N SER A 284 -0.16 -9.57 24.90
CA SER A 284 -0.56 -10.87 25.45
C SER A 284 0.38 -11.19 26.63
N PRO A 285 -0.15 -11.36 27.86
CA PRO A 285 0.67 -11.38 29.05
C PRO A 285 1.50 -12.67 29.15
N ARG A 286 2.78 -12.59 28.75
CA ARG A 286 3.75 -13.67 28.95
C ARG A 286 4.16 -13.77 30.42
N SER A 287 3.49 -14.67 31.14
CA SER A 287 3.98 -15.20 32.41
C SER A 287 5.34 -15.88 32.21
N ALA A 288 6.40 -15.29 32.76
CA ALA A 288 7.72 -15.90 32.83
C ALA A 288 8.43 -15.53 34.14
N ARG A 289 8.55 -16.52 35.04
CA ARG A 289 9.39 -16.45 36.25
C ARG A 289 10.84 -16.07 35.88
N ARG A 290 11.42 -15.09 36.56
CA ARG A 290 12.87 -14.88 36.58
C ARG A 290 13.49 -15.64 37.77
N SER A 291 14.23 -16.70 37.49
CA SER A 291 15.32 -17.16 38.35
C SER A 291 16.58 -16.31 38.06
N ALA A 292 17.36 -16.03 39.10
CA ALA A 292 18.50 -15.12 39.01
C ALA A 292 19.81 -15.83 38.60
N SER A 293 20.65 -15.11 37.85
CA SER A 293 22.10 -15.18 38.01
C SER A 293 22.71 -13.82 37.59
N ALA A 294 23.62 -13.30 38.41
CA ALA A 294 24.30 -12.03 38.17
C ALA A 294 25.72 -12.27 37.63
N SER A 295 26.21 -11.37 36.79
CA SER A 295 27.65 -11.22 36.54
C SER A 295 27.97 -9.78 36.12
N THR A 296 28.61 -9.06 37.02
CA THR A 296 29.11 -7.68 36.86
C THR A 296 30.38 -7.66 36.02
N THR A 297 30.52 -6.69 35.10
CA THR A 297 31.84 -6.11 34.75
C THR A 297 31.69 -4.65 34.31
N THR A 298 32.46 -3.79 34.97
CA THR A 298 32.62 -2.35 34.72
C THR A 298 33.87 -2.05 33.89
N SER A 299 33.82 -1.03 33.03
CA SER A 299 35.00 -0.20 32.73
C SER A 299 34.59 1.19 32.24
N THR A 300 35.40 2.20 32.61
CA THR A 300 35.15 3.65 32.43
C THR A 300 36.28 4.26 31.57
N GLY A 301 35.96 5.18 30.65
CA GLY A 301 36.93 5.89 29.80
C GLY A 301 36.33 7.17 29.19
N THR A 302 37.15 8.21 29.01
CA THR A 302 36.72 9.61 29.19
C THR A 302 37.66 10.61 28.49
N SER A 303 37.10 11.70 27.93
CA SER A 303 37.79 12.96 27.52
C SER A 303 38.74 12.91 26.30
N THR A 304 39.02 13.97 25.51
CA THR A 304 38.62 15.42 25.53
C THR A 304 38.84 16.13 24.17
N VAL A 305 37.92 17.02 23.77
CA VAL A 305 38.06 18.43 23.27
C VAL A 305 39.18 18.85 22.26
N THR A 306 38.81 19.57 21.18
CA THR A 306 39.34 20.92 20.78
C THR A 306 38.57 21.59 19.61
N SER A 307 38.63 22.93 19.50
CA SER A 307 37.80 23.78 18.60
C SER A 307 38.59 24.91 17.90
N ALA A 308 38.16 25.34 16.71
CA ALA A 308 38.30 26.70 16.08
C ALA A 308 37.53 26.71 14.73
N ASN A 309 36.66 27.66 14.34
CA ASN A 309 36.80 29.11 14.04
C ASN A 309 37.85 29.46 12.94
N SER A 310 37.63 30.35 11.96
CA SER A 310 36.43 31.12 11.51
C SER A 310 36.67 31.91 10.20
N SER A 311 35.58 32.35 9.54
CA SER A 311 35.38 33.63 8.78
C SER A 311 36.12 34.00 7.46
N SER A 312 35.37 34.32 6.39
CA SER A 312 35.26 35.70 5.80
C SER A 312 34.32 35.83 4.57
N THR A 313 33.49 36.89 4.55
CA THR A 313 32.72 37.49 3.42
C THR A 313 33.44 38.81 2.97
N PRO A 314 32.98 39.75 2.07
CA PRO A 314 31.62 40.02 1.53
C PRO A 314 31.46 40.68 0.11
N ALA A 315 30.20 41.01 -0.27
CA ALA A 315 29.71 42.20 -1.05
C ALA A 315 30.14 42.47 -2.52
N ALA A 316 29.48 43.33 -3.34
CA ALA A 316 28.05 43.73 -3.54
C ALA A 316 27.94 44.77 -4.69
N SER A 317 26.81 44.79 -5.44
CA SER A 317 26.21 45.83 -6.34
C SER A 317 25.68 45.17 -7.64
N SER A 318 24.39 45.17 -8.01
CA SER A 318 23.31 46.18 -8.10
C SER A 318 23.32 47.01 -9.39
N ASP A 319 22.53 46.58 -10.39
CA ASP A 319 21.64 47.49 -11.13
C ASP A 319 20.47 46.72 -11.79
N SER A 320 19.28 47.34 -11.80
CA SER A 320 18.02 46.78 -12.32
C SER A 320 17.60 47.51 -13.62
N THR A 321 16.77 46.99 -14.52
CA THR A 321 15.37 46.56 -14.31
C THR A 321 14.79 45.93 -15.60
N PHE A 322 13.72 45.11 -15.48
CA PHE A 322 12.87 44.47 -16.52
C PHE A 322 13.33 43.08 -17.04
N PRO A 323 12.38 42.14 -17.31
CA PRO A 323 12.38 40.93 -16.48
C PRO A 323 12.55 39.60 -17.21
N SER A 324 13.26 38.69 -16.54
CA SER A 324 13.40 37.25 -16.80
C SER A 324 14.11 36.64 -15.57
N PRO A 325 14.05 35.34 -15.23
CA PRO A 325 13.08 34.28 -15.57
C PRO A 325 12.34 33.75 -14.30
N ALA A 326 11.41 32.81 -14.43
CA ALA A 326 10.99 31.93 -13.32
C ALA A 326 11.74 30.59 -13.45
N THR A 327 13.00 30.50 -13.02
CA THR A 327 13.49 30.33 -11.63
C THR A 327 13.19 28.93 -11.08
N VAL A 328 14.27 28.18 -10.82
CA VAL A 328 14.26 26.82 -10.23
C VAL A 328 14.01 26.93 -8.72
N PRO A 329 13.15 26.09 -8.11
CA PRO A 329 12.92 26.14 -6.66
C PRO A 329 14.19 25.88 -5.86
N GLY A 330 14.50 26.78 -4.93
CA GLY A 330 15.75 26.81 -4.17
C GLY A 330 15.73 26.06 -2.84
N SER A 331 14.56 25.64 -2.36
CA SER A 331 14.40 24.95 -1.07
C SER A 331 13.32 23.85 -1.08
N LEU A 332 13.35 22.99 -0.05
CA LEU A 332 12.40 21.89 0.12
C LEU A 332 10.96 22.40 0.36
N GLU A 333 10.81 23.56 0.99
CA GLU A 333 9.51 24.18 1.27
C GLU A 333 8.81 24.68 -0.01
N GLU A 334 9.61 25.17 -0.97
CA GLU A 334 9.12 25.67 -2.26
C GLU A 334 8.64 24.53 -3.20
N LEU A 335 9.19 23.32 -3.01
CA LEU A 335 8.75 22.09 -3.69
C LEU A 335 7.48 21.50 -3.04
N LEU A 336 7.18 21.85 -1.79
CA LEU A 336 5.92 21.50 -1.12
C LEU A 336 4.78 22.46 -1.46
N ALA A 337 5.07 23.69 -1.88
CA ALA A 337 4.07 24.67 -2.32
C ALA A 337 3.36 24.26 -3.64
N GLU A 338 3.95 23.38 -4.46
CA GLU A 338 3.28 22.80 -5.65
C GLU A 338 2.12 21.83 -5.26
N PHE A 339 1.98 21.52 -3.96
CA PHE A 339 0.89 20.71 -3.41
C PHE A 339 -0.23 21.52 -2.74
N ASP A 340 -0.20 22.85 -2.80
CA ASP A 340 -1.36 23.68 -2.42
C ASP A 340 -2.52 23.54 -3.44
N ASP A 341 -3.74 23.82 -2.96
CA ASP A 341 -5.04 23.32 -3.49
C ASP A 341 -5.16 23.13 -5.02
N GLN A 342 -4.96 21.88 -5.46
CA GLN A 342 -5.43 21.37 -6.75
C GLN A 342 -6.98 21.43 -6.82
N PRO A 343 -7.58 21.72 -8.00
CA PRO A 343 -9.03 21.83 -8.13
C PRO A 343 -9.74 20.52 -7.76
N PHE A 344 -10.56 20.59 -6.71
CA PHE A 344 -11.30 19.46 -6.12
C PHE A 344 -12.21 18.77 -7.16
N LYS A 345 -12.01 17.46 -7.34
CA LYS A 345 -12.90 16.62 -8.18
C LYS A 345 -14.01 16.02 -7.30
N PRO A 346 -15.28 16.39 -7.50
CA PRO A 346 -16.36 15.95 -6.63
C PRO A 346 -16.70 14.47 -6.80
N TYR A 347 -16.83 13.78 -5.66
CA TYR A 347 -17.53 12.50 -5.57
C TYR A 347 -19.04 12.77 -5.70
N ALA A 348 -19.74 12.03 -6.55
CA ALA A 348 -21.16 12.25 -6.82
C ALA A 348 -22.03 11.76 -5.64
N GLY A 349 -22.69 12.71 -4.97
CA GLY A 349 -23.62 12.51 -3.85
C GLY A 349 -24.07 13.86 -3.29
N GLU A 350 -25.05 13.90 -2.40
CA GLU A 350 -25.68 15.15 -1.88
C GLU A 350 -24.77 16.04 -1.00
N GLY A 351 -23.45 15.80 -1.01
CA GLY A 351 -22.42 16.66 -0.41
C GLY A 351 -21.29 17.05 -1.37
N GLY A 352 -21.35 16.68 -2.65
CA GLY A 352 -20.31 16.98 -3.64
C GLY A 352 -20.18 18.48 -3.97
N ALA A 353 -19.03 18.87 -4.52
CA ALA A 353 -18.86 20.17 -5.18
C ALA A 353 -19.60 20.21 -6.52
N ASN A 354 -20.10 21.39 -6.91
CA ASN A 354 -20.72 21.57 -8.22
C ASN A 354 -19.65 21.63 -9.33
N PRO A 355 -19.93 21.20 -10.56
CA PRO A 355 -18.98 21.34 -11.68
C PRO A 355 -18.59 22.81 -11.88
N GLY A 356 -17.28 23.10 -11.79
CA GLY A 356 -16.72 24.45 -11.91
C GLY A 356 -16.69 25.28 -10.62
N GLU A 357 -17.12 24.73 -9.48
CA GLU A 357 -17.00 25.38 -8.17
C GLU A 357 -15.55 25.33 -7.66
N THR A 358 -14.95 26.47 -7.30
CA THR A 358 -13.60 26.49 -6.72
C THR A 358 -13.61 25.97 -5.29
N TYR A 359 -12.45 25.52 -4.77
CA TYR A 359 -12.36 24.97 -3.42
C TYR A 359 -12.88 25.94 -2.34
N ALA A 360 -12.50 27.22 -2.42
CA ALA A 360 -13.00 28.26 -1.52
C ALA A 360 -14.54 28.47 -1.63
N GLN A 361 -15.11 28.36 -2.83
CA GLN A 361 -16.57 28.42 -3.04
C GLN A 361 -17.27 27.20 -2.44
N ALA A 362 -16.71 26.00 -2.63
CA ALA A 362 -17.22 24.76 -2.05
C ALA A 362 -17.16 24.78 -0.50
N GLN A 363 -16.05 25.24 0.08
CA GLN A 363 -15.93 25.42 1.53
C GLN A 363 -16.95 26.44 2.06
N GLU A 364 -17.09 27.61 1.42
CA GLU A 364 -18.05 28.63 1.84
C GLU A 364 -19.51 28.18 1.69
N ARG A 365 -19.83 27.37 0.66
CA ARG A 365 -21.15 26.74 0.52
C ARG A 365 -21.39 25.69 1.60
N LEU A 366 -20.43 24.82 1.88
CA LEU A 366 -20.52 23.83 2.95
C LEU A 366 -20.66 24.50 4.32
N ARG A 367 -19.93 25.60 4.57
CA ARG A 367 -20.07 26.43 5.77
C ARG A 367 -21.49 27.00 5.90
N LYS A 368 -22.03 27.62 4.84
CA LYS A 368 -23.41 28.12 4.81
C LYS A 368 -24.46 27.02 4.98
N LEU A 369 -24.19 25.81 4.50
CA LEU A 369 -25.07 24.65 4.65
C LEU A 369 -25.03 24.11 6.09
N ALA A 370 -23.85 24.09 6.72
CA ALA A 370 -23.68 23.78 8.13
C ALA A 370 -24.35 24.84 9.03
N GLU A 371 -24.14 26.14 8.77
CA GLU A 371 -24.80 27.26 9.47
C GLU A 371 -26.33 27.18 9.33
N ARG A 372 -26.84 26.79 8.16
CA ARG A 372 -28.27 26.54 7.95
C ARG A 372 -28.75 25.35 8.78
N ARG A 373 -28.08 24.19 8.69
CA ARG A 373 -28.45 23.01 9.52
C ARG A 373 -28.41 23.31 11.02
N VAL A 374 -27.45 24.09 11.50
CA VAL A 374 -27.37 24.53 12.91
C VAL A 374 -28.52 25.46 13.27
N ARG A 375 -28.95 26.33 12.36
CA ARG A 375 -30.14 27.18 12.54
C ARG A 375 -31.43 26.35 12.54
N ASP A 376 -31.63 25.51 11.53
CA ASP A 376 -32.79 24.63 11.40
C ASP A 376 -32.89 23.67 12.62
N MET A 377 -31.75 23.18 13.13
CA MET A 377 -31.67 22.39 14.37
C MET A 377 -32.02 23.23 15.62
N ARG A 378 -31.59 24.49 15.69
CA ARG A 378 -31.91 25.39 16.81
C ARG A 378 -33.38 25.82 16.81
N GLU A 379 -34.00 25.93 15.64
CA GLU A 379 -35.42 26.22 15.47
C GLU A 379 -36.30 25.00 15.73
N SER A 380 -35.84 23.78 15.41
CA SER A 380 -36.56 22.53 15.67
C SER A 380 -36.34 21.93 17.07
N MET A 381 -35.27 22.33 17.79
CA MET A 381 -34.97 21.89 19.15
C MET A 381 -34.58 23.06 20.08
N PRO A 382 -35.50 24.01 20.35
CA PRO A 382 -35.22 25.18 21.18
C PRO A 382 -34.78 24.82 22.61
N GLU A 383 -35.34 23.75 23.17
CA GLU A 383 -35.01 23.21 24.51
C GLU A 383 -33.51 22.88 24.69
N VAL A 384 -32.82 22.50 23.60
CA VAL A 384 -31.41 22.07 23.63
C VAL A 384 -30.44 23.27 23.65
N PHE A 385 -30.92 24.44 23.21
CA PHE A 385 -30.11 25.67 23.12
C PHE A 385 -30.58 26.79 24.06
N ALA A 386 -31.56 26.49 24.93
CA ALA A 386 -31.90 27.32 26.08
C ALA A 386 -30.86 27.10 27.19
N VAL A 387 -29.94 28.06 27.33
CA VAL A 387 -29.06 28.15 28.50
C VAL A 387 -29.91 28.66 29.68
N PRO A 388 -29.81 28.09 30.89
CA PRO A 388 -30.56 28.53 32.07
C PRO A 388 -30.21 29.94 32.54
#